data_AF-A0A962G2I9-F1
#
_entry.id   AF-A0A962G2I9-F1
#
_cell.length_a   1.000
_cell.length_b   1.000
_cell.length_c   1.000
_cell.angle_alpha   90.00
_cell.angle_beta   90.00
_cell.angle_gamma   90.00
#
_symmetry.space_group_name_H-M   'P 1'
#
loop_
_entity.id
_entity.type
_entity.pdbx_description
1 polymer ?
#
loop_
_entity_poly.entity_id
_entity_poly.type
_entity_poly.pdbx_seq_one_letter_code
_entity_poly.pdbx_strand_id
1 'polypeptide(L)'
;MIYGTTTEATDYTEKDFTDWRYRLIRAVFFFVPRANPDAEPLFPKVRAWAIELSEDGWPQREVGLDSKNLPLFALPNQRNTGFWTDMAHKRFEAHELKLMTAEAFEALWASQLES
;
A
#
# COMPACT_ATOMS: atom_id res chain seq x y z
N MET A 1 18.01 -0.33 -4.45
CA MET A 1 16.64 -0.24 -3.87
C MET A 1 16.63 0.75 -2.72
N ILE A 2 15.53 1.48 -2.54
CA ILE A 2 15.33 2.44 -1.46
C ILE A 2 14.13 1.98 -0.62
N TYR A 3 14.24 2.07 0.71
CA TYR A 3 13.20 1.64 1.64
C TYR A 3 12.83 2.79 2.57
N GLY A 4 11.55 2.94 2.84
CA GLY A 4 11.11 3.88 3.86
C GLY A 4 9.62 3.85 4.12
N THR A 5 9.19 4.68 5.06
CA THR A 5 7.78 4.86 5.39
C THR A 5 7.25 6.21 4.98
N THR A 6 5.97 6.25 4.60
CA THR A 6 5.23 7.48 4.33
C THR A 6 3.86 7.43 4.98
N THR A 7 3.34 8.61 5.35
CA THR A 7 1.95 8.79 5.81
C THR A 7 1.07 9.39 4.72
N GLU A 8 1.52 9.38 3.46
CA GLU A 8 0.66 9.77 2.36
C GLU A 8 -0.46 8.76 2.14
N ALA A 9 -1.62 9.23 1.64
CA ALA A 9 -2.78 8.40 1.37
C ALA A 9 -3.18 7.52 2.58
N THR A 10 -3.17 8.09 3.80
CA THR A 10 -3.63 7.42 5.02
C THR A 10 -4.92 8.03 5.59
N ASP A 11 -5.44 9.10 4.97
CA ASP A 11 -6.59 9.86 5.45
C ASP A 11 -7.93 9.31 4.98
N TYR A 12 -7.96 8.05 4.51
CA TYR A 12 -9.20 7.41 4.11
C TYR A 12 -10.12 7.21 5.31
N THR A 13 -11.32 7.79 5.25
CA THR A 13 -12.36 7.56 6.23
C THR A 13 -13.27 6.42 5.78
N GLU A 14 -13.91 5.71 6.71
CA GLU A 14 -14.92 4.68 6.37
C GLU A 14 -16.05 5.25 5.48
N LYS A 15 -16.31 6.55 5.56
CA LYS A 15 -17.29 7.24 4.72
C LYS A 15 -16.84 7.36 3.26
N ASP A 16 -15.55 7.47 3.00
CA ASP A 16 -15.01 7.57 1.63
C ASP A 16 -15.20 6.27 0.84
N PHE A 17 -15.23 5.13 1.53
CA PHE A 17 -15.55 3.82 0.93
C PHE A 17 -17.05 3.60 0.69
N THR A 18 -17.92 4.43 1.27
CA THR A 18 -19.35 4.48 0.94
C THR A 18 -19.70 5.55 -0.10
N ASP A 19 -18.74 6.39 -0.49
CA ASP A 19 -18.94 7.48 -1.44
C ASP A 19 -19.07 6.97 -2.88
N TRP A 20 -19.86 7.66 -3.71
CA TRP A 20 -20.07 7.30 -5.12
C TRP A 20 -18.77 7.35 -5.93
N ARG A 21 -17.76 8.09 -5.45
CA ARG A 21 -16.41 8.13 -6.02
C ARG A 21 -15.69 6.78 -5.89
N TYR A 22 -15.91 6.06 -4.80
CA TYR A 22 -15.42 4.68 -4.64
C TYR A 22 -16.15 3.70 -5.59
N ARG A 23 -17.43 3.94 -5.91
CA ARG A 23 -18.14 3.21 -6.97
C ARG A 23 -17.58 3.48 -8.36
N LEU A 24 -17.06 4.69 -8.62
CA LEU A 24 -16.40 5.05 -9.87
C LEU A 24 -15.02 4.37 -9.98
N ILE A 25 -14.27 4.30 -8.89
CA ILE A 25 -13.02 3.54 -8.79
C ILE A 25 -13.27 2.05 -9.09
N ARG A 26 -14.31 1.44 -8.49
CA ARG A 26 -14.74 0.07 -8.84
C ARG A 26 -15.11 -0.12 -10.31
N ALA A 27 -15.62 0.92 -10.99
CA ALA A 27 -15.94 0.87 -12.41
C ALA A 27 -14.67 0.94 -13.30
N VAL A 28 -13.64 1.68 -12.88
CA VAL A 28 -12.32 1.69 -13.53
C VAL A 28 -11.62 0.34 -13.34
N PHE A 29 -11.83 -0.33 -12.21
CA PHE A 29 -11.33 -1.68 -11.91
C PHE A 29 -12.20 -2.84 -12.43
N PHE A 30 -13.16 -2.61 -13.33
CA PHE A 30 -14.10 -3.66 -13.78
C PHE A 30 -13.43 -4.87 -14.47
N PHE A 31 -12.26 -4.67 -15.09
CA PHE A 31 -11.49 -5.74 -15.73
C PHE A 31 -10.55 -6.49 -14.77
N VAL A 32 -10.37 -5.99 -13.54
CA VAL A 32 -9.64 -6.70 -12.50
C VAL A 32 -10.63 -7.63 -11.80
N PRO A 33 -10.51 -8.97 -11.91
CA PRO A 33 -11.47 -9.90 -11.34
C PRO A 33 -11.54 -9.72 -9.82
N ARG A 34 -12.54 -8.97 -9.35
CA ARG A 34 -12.74 -8.54 -7.95
C ARG A 34 -11.43 -8.07 -7.31
N ALA A 35 -11.13 -6.77 -7.42
CA ALA A 35 -10.22 -6.11 -6.47
C ALA A 35 -10.53 -6.66 -5.06
N ASN A 36 -9.50 -7.24 -4.46
CA ASN A 36 -9.59 -8.22 -3.41
C ASN A 36 -10.42 -7.71 -2.19
N PRO A 37 -11.58 -8.31 -1.87
CA PRO A 37 -12.45 -7.85 -0.78
C PRO A 37 -11.79 -7.93 0.61
N ASP A 38 -10.63 -8.59 0.72
CA ASP A 38 -9.93 -8.81 1.99
C ASP A 38 -9.06 -7.61 2.40
N ALA A 39 -8.53 -6.85 1.43
CA ALA A 39 -7.64 -5.71 1.70
C ALA A 39 -8.40 -4.38 1.80
N GLU A 40 -9.40 -4.14 0.94
CA GLU A 40 -10.17 -2.88 0.92
C GLU A 40 -10.71 -2.44 2.30
N PRO A 41 -11.24 -3.34 3.16
CA PRO A 41 -11.72 -2.97 4.49
C PRO A 41 -10.61 -2.54 5.46
N LEU A 42 -9.35 -2.84 5.13
CA LEU A 42 -8.19 -2.51 5.95
C LEU A 42 -7.56 -1.16 5.57
N PHE A 43 -7.82 -0.62 4.38
CA PHE A 43 -7.31 0.69 3.95
C PHE A 43 -7.63 1.83 4.92
N PRO A 44 -8.87 1.96 5.47
CA PRO A 44 -9.16 2.96 6.51
C PRO A 44 -8.34 2.82 7.79
N LYS A 45 -7.75 1.64 8.03
CA LYS A 45 -6.94 1.34 9.22
C LYS A 45 -5.46 1.64 8.99
N VAL A 46 -5.04 1.86 7.74
CA VAL A 46 -3.65 2.18 7.40
C VAL A 46 -3.31 3.59 7.90
N ARG A 47 -2.24 3.69 8.69
CA ARG A 47 -1.69 4.93 9.25
C ARG A 47 -0.30 5.26 8.72
N ALA A 48 0.37 4.28 8.14
CA ALA A 48 1.60 4.48 7.39
C ALA A 48 1.75 3.38 6.34
N TRP A 49 2.51 3.66 5.30
CA TRP A 49 2.92 2.69 4.29
C TRP A 49 4.42 2.47 4.44
N ALA A 50 4.87 1.23 4.58
CA ALA A 50 6.26 0.89 4.29
C ALA A 50 6.36 0.55 2.80
N ILE A 51 7.28 1.20 2.08
CA ILE A 51 7.39 1.07 0.63
C ILE A 51 8.84 0.71 0.28
N GLU A 52 8.98 -0.26 -0.61
CA GLU A 52 10.20 -0.50 -1.36
C GLU A 52 10.09 0.23 -2.71
N LEU A 53 11.06 1.10 -2.98
CA LEU A 53 11.23 1.77 -4.26
C LEU A 53 12.41 1.16 -5.03
N SER A 54 12.29 1.16 -6.36
CA SER A 54 13.43 1.01 -7.25
C SER A 54 14.40 2.17 -7.07
N GLU A 55 15.61 2.06 -7.63
CA GLU A 55 16.60 3.14 -7.60
C GLU A 55 16.12 4.40 -8.31
N ASP A 56 15.21 4.24 -9.29
CA ASP A 56 14.56 5.33 -10.00
C ASP A 56 13.34 5.90 -9.25
N GLY A 57 13.06 5.44 -8.02
CA GLY A 57 11.98 5.96 -7.17
C GLY A 57 10.59 5.37 -7.46
N TRP A 58 10.51 4.26 -8.21
CA TRP A 58 9.22 3.60 -8.51
C TRP A 58 8.85 2.56 -7.45
N PRO A 59 7.64 2.60 -6.88
CA PRO A 59 7.20 1.60 -5.91
C PRO A 59 7.17 0.20 -6.52
N GLN A 60 7.71 -0.77 -5.78
CA GLN A 60 7.79 -2.18 -6.17
C GLN A 60 7.02 -3.07 -5.20
N ARG A 61 7.12 -2.77 -3.90
CA ARG A 61 6.43 -3.47 -2.82
C ARG A 61 5.94 -2.48 -1.77
N GLU A 62 4.84 -2.79 -1.12
CA GLU A 62 4.24 -1.99 -0.07
C GLU A 62 3.67 -2.86 1.06
N VAL A 63 3.68 -2.30 2.26
CA VAL A 63 3.05 -2.89 3.44
C VAL A 63 2.22 -1.80 4.10
N GLY A 64 0.92 -2.05 4.23
CA GLY A 64 0.03 -1.18 5.00
C GLY A 64 0.26 -1.40 6.49
N LEU A 65 0.54 -0.34 7.24
CA LEU A 65 0.80 -0.38 8.67
C LEU A 65 -0.32 0.29 9.45
N ASP A 66 -0.69 -0.27 10.60
CA ASP A 66 -1.67 0.32 11.51
C ASP A 66 -1.08 1.43 12.42
N SER A 67 -1.89 1.96 13.33
CA SER A 67 -1.46 2.99 14.31
C SER A 67 -0.33 2.55 15.26
N LYS A 68 -0.04 1.24 15.36
CA LYS A 68 1.02 0.65 16.17
C LYS A 68 2.22 0.24 15.31
N ASN A 69 2.26 0.61 14.03
CA ASN A 69 3.22 0.16 13.03
C ASN A 69 3.23 -1.37 12.82
N LEU A 70 2.11 -2.03 13.11
CA LEU A 70 1.95 -3.45 12.82
C LEU A 70 1.46 -3.63 11.38
N PRO A 71 1.99 -4.62 10.65
CA PRO A 71 1.58 -4.89 9.28
C PRO A 71 0.15 -5.42 9.23
N LEU A 72 -0.67 -4.81 8.37
CA LEU A 72 -2.06 -5.17 8.11
C LEU A 72 -2.19 -6.08 6.88
N PHE A 73 -1.38 -5.81 5.85
CA PHE A 73 -1.27 -6.56 4.60
C PHE A 73 -0.02 -6.14 3.83
N ALA A 74 0.43 -6.97 2.89
CA ALA A 74 1.54 -6.70 1.98
C ALA A 74 1.12 -6.91 0.51
N LEU A 75 1.57 -6.02 -0.38
CA LEU A 75 1.25 -5.99 -1.81
C LEU A 75 2.48 -5.59 -2.65
N PRO A 76 2.66 -6.04 -3.91
CA PRO A 76 1.79 -6.93 -4.66
C PRO A 76 1.76 -8.35 -4.10
N ASN A 77 0.64 -9.04 -4.30
CA ASN A 77 0.51 -10.48 -4.08
C ASN A 77 -0.22 -11.12 -5.27
N GLN A 78 -0.53 -12.42 -5.19
CA GLN A 78 -1.18 -13.16 -6.30
C GLN A 78 -2.54 -12.59 -6.74
N ARG A 79 -3.18 -11.76 -5.91
CA ARG A 79 -4.56 -11.28 -6.09
C ARG A 79 -4.68 -9.76 -6.22
N ASN A 80 -3.66 -8.99 -5.84
CA ASN A 80 -3.71 -7.53 -5.85
C ASN A 80 -2.32 -6.97 -6.16
N THR A 81 -2.26 -6.07 -7.14
CA THR A 81 -1.03 -5.40 -7.60
C THR A 81 -0.49 -4.38 -6.60
N GLY A 82 -1.29 -3.89 -5.66
CA GLY A 82 -0.91 -2.89 -4.66
C GLY A 82 -1.32 -1.47 -5.02
N PHE A 83 -1.53 -0.62 -4.03
CA PHE A 83 -2.01 0.76 -4.22
C PHE A 83 -0.96 1.64 -4.90
N TRP A 84 0.23 1.74 -4.32
CA TRP A 84 1.31 2.58 -4.84
C TRP A 84 1.91 2.01 -6.13
N THR A 85 2.00 0.69 -6.21
CA THR A 85 2.47 -0.05 -7.39
C THR A 85 1.50 0.05 -8.58
N ASP A 86 0.19 0.10 -8.35
CA ASP A 86 -0.83 0.29 -9.40
C ASP A 86 -0.99 1.78 -9.78
N MET A 87 -0.73 2.68 -8.84
CA MET A 87 -0.57 4.13 -9.07
C MET A 87 0.76 4.45 -9.76
N ALA A 88 1.08 3.74 -10.85
CA ALA A 88 2.32 3.80 -11.66
C ALA A 88 2.62 5.17 -12.32
N HIS A 89 2.05 6.24 -11.79
CA HIS A 89 2.29 7.64 -12.16
C HIS A 89 2.92 8.45 -11.02
N LYS A 90 3.01 7.90 -9.79
CA LYS A 90 3.76 8.55 -8.71
C LYS A 90 5.15 7.94 -8.55
N ARG A 91 6.16 8.78 -8.77
CA ARG A 91 7.54 8.53 -8.39
C ARG A 91 7.78 9.18 -7.04
N PHE A 92 8.41 8.46 -6.13
CA PHE A 92 8.80 9.00 -4.83
C PHE A 92 10.26 9.44 -4.86
N GLU A 93 10.53 10.58 -4.27
CA GLU A 93 11.88 11.03 -3.96
C GLU A 93 12.27 10.55 -2.56
N ALA A 94 13.54 10.22 -2.34
CA ALA A 94 13.99 9.63 -1.07
C ALA A 94 13.69 10.50 0.18
N HIS A 95 13.55 11.83 -0.01
CA HIS A 95 13.23 12.77 1.06
C HIS A 95 11.74 12.77 1.44
N GLU A 96 10.87 12.24 0.60
CA GLU A 96 9.43 12.06 0.90
C GLU A 96 9.20 10.84 1.81
N LEU A 97 10.21 9.99 1.96
CA LEU A 97 10.19 8.83 2.83
C LEU A 97 10.98 9.07 4.11
N LYS A 98 10.46 8.55 5.22
CA LYS A 98 11.28 8.28 6.39
C LYS A 98 12.06 6.99 6.12
N LEU A 99 13.34 7.14 5.79
CA LEU A 99 14.20 6.00 5.41
C LEU A 99 14.20 4.90 6.47
N MET A 100 14.19 3.67 5.99
CA MET A 100 14.29 2.46 6.81
C MET A 100 15.33 1.51 6.18
N THR A 101 15.79 0.52 6.95
CA THR A 101 16.72 -0.47 6.41
C THR A 101 15.98 -1.55 5.63
N ALA A 102 16.68 -2.21 4.70
CA ALA A 102 16.11 -3.32 3.94
C ALA A 102 15.64 -4.45 4.88
N GLU A 103 16.42 -4.76 5.92
CA GLU A 103 16.12 -5.83 6.87
C GLU A 103 14.83 -5.54 7.65
N ALA A 104 14.61 -4.27 8.03
CA ALA A 104 13.39 -3.86 8.72
C ALA A 104 12.17 -3.98 7.80
N PHE A 105 12.32 -3.64 6.53
CA PHE A 105 11.25 -3.82 5.53
C PHE A 105 10.94 -5.31 5.31
N GLU A 106 11.96 -6.14 5.10
CA GLU A 106 11.77 -7.59 4.87
C GLU A 106 11.12 -8.29 6.07
N ALA A 107 11.43 -7.86 7.30
CA ALA A 107 10.76 -8.39 8.49
C ALA A 107 9.24 -8.10 8.49
N LEU A 108 8.85 -6.88 8.09
CA LEU A 108 7.43 -6.52 7.93
C LEU A 108 6.79 -7.33 6.79
N TRP A 109 7.46 -7.41 5.65
CA TRP A 109 6.99 -8.12 4.46
C TRP A 109 6.78 -9.62 4.70
N ALA A 110 7.79 -10.30 5.25
CA ALA A 110 7.76 -11.74 5.50
C ALA A 110 6.64 -12.15 6.47
N SER A 111 6.34 -11.30 7.47
CA SER A 111 5.25 -11.57 8.42
C SER A 111 3.87 -11.72 7.77
N GLN A 112 3.69 -11.16 6.56
CA GLN A 112 2.44 -11.20 5.81
C GLN A 112 2.39 -12.31 4.76
N LEU A 113 3.50 -12.98 4.47
CA LEU A 113 3.54 -14.12 3.54
C LEU A 113 3.21 -15.46 4.22
N GLU A 114 3.35 -15.53 5.55
CA GLU A 114 3.10 -16.73 6.35
C GLU A 114 1.70 -16.76 7.01
N SER A 115 0.88 -15.73 6.80
CA SER A 115 -0.49 -15.59 7.35
C SER A 115 -1.56 -15.96 6.33
#